data_AF-A0A401SG21-F1
#
_entry.id   AF-A0A401SG21-F1
#
_cell.length_a   1.000
_cell.length_b   1.000
_cell.length_c   1.000
_cell.angle_alpha   90.00
_cell.angle_beta   90.00
_cell.angle_gamma   90.00
#
_symmetry.space_group_name_H-M   'P 1'
#
loop_
_entity.id
_entity.type
_entity.pdbx_description
1 polymer ?
#
loop_
_entity_poly.entity_id
_entity_poly.type
_entity_poly.pdbx_seq_one_letter_code
_entity_poly.pdbx_strand_id
1 'polypeptide(L)'
;MGYWDSADGEQCPTKTWAATQAGAGLAALGAIFGVTTCLTSQIRGTEDDPLNYFIGGCASGILLGVRTHSYMTGTSACLGLGTLAALTKMGTIEGWRLSGPPKL
;
A
#
# COMPACT_ATOMS: atom_id res chain seq x y z
N MET A 1 -10.82 11.44 7.48
CA MET A 1 -9.65 10.73 8.01
C MET A 1 -8.82 10.24 6.84
N GLY A 2 -7.61 10.78 6.69
CA GLY A 2 -6.64 10.27 5.74
C GLY A 2 -6.06 8.93 6.22
N TYR A 3 -5.64 8.10 5.27
CA TYR A 3 -4.98 6.83 5.55
C TYR A 3 -3.70 6.98 6.41
N TRP A 4 -3.07 8.15 6.36
CA TRP A 4 -1.81 8.49 7.04
C TRP A 4 -1.98 9.09 8.45
N ASP A 5 -3.22 9.33 8.92
CA ASP A 5 -3.47 9.97 10.22
C ASP A 5 -3.35 8.99 11.41
N SER A 6 -3.32 7.69 11.15
CA SER A 6 -3.30 6.64 12.18
C SER A 6 -1.99 5.85 12.15
N ALA A 7 -1.58 5.30 13.30
CA ALA A 7 -0.51 4.30 13.36
C ALA A 7 -0.86 3.09 12.48
N ASP A 8 0.14 2.45 11.88
CA ASP A 8 -0.04 1.16 11.20
C ASP A 8 -0.43 0.09 12.24
N GLY A 9 -1.04 -1.04 11.88
CA GLY A 9 -1.37 -2.11 12.86
C GLY A 9 -2.60 -1.94 13.78
N GLU A 10 -2.92 -0.74 14.28
CA GLU A 10 -3.98 -0.61 15.31
C GLU A 10 -5.42 -0.40 14.78
N GLN A 11 -5.58 0.05 13.52
CA GLN A 11 -6.89 0.38 12.93
C GLN A 11 -7.09 -0.27 11.55
N CYS A 12 -6.87 -1.59 11.48
CA CYS A 12 -6.98 -2.38 10.24
C CYS A 12 -8.27 -2.15 9.42
N PRO A 13 -9.49 -2.25 9.99
CA PRO A 13 -10.72 -2.07 9.20
C PRO A 13 -10.88 -0.63 8.70
N THR A 14 -10.34 0.34 9.43
CA THR A 14 -10.44 1.75 9.06
C THR A 14 -9.49 2.07 7.89
N LYS A 15 -8.25 1.59 7.99
CA LYS A 15 -7.25 1.78 6.94
C LYS A 15 -7.58 1.03 5.65
N THR A 16 -8.15 -0.17 5.75
CA THR A 16 -8.59 -0.93 4.60
C THR A 16 -9.73 -0.25 3.85
N TRP A 17 -10.73 0.30 4.55
CA TRP A 17 -11.80 1.02 3.86
C TRP A 17 -11.25 2.27 3.17
N ALA A 18 -10.34 3.00 3.82
CA ALA A 18 -9.72 4.18 3.24
C ALA A 18 -8.92 3.84 1.96
N ALA A 19 -8.17 2.74 1.97
CA ALA A 19 -7.46 2.24 0.80
C ALA A 19 -8.40 1.73 -0.30
N THR A 20 -9.53 1.13 0.07
CA THR A 20 -10.54 0.60 -0.87
C THR A 20 -11.24 1.71 -1.65
N GLN A 21 -11.39 2.90 -1.05
CA GLN A 21 -12.04 4.05 -1.69
C GLN A 21 -11.23 4.68 -2.84
N ALA A 22 -10.03 4.19 -3.14
CA ALA A 22 -9.19 4.67 -4.25
C ALA A 22 -9.84 4.51 -5.65
N GLY A 23 -10.90 3.71 -5.81
CA GLY A 23 -11.72 3.67 -7.03
C GLY A 23 -12.34 2.29 -7.36
N ALA A 24 -13.38 2.26 -8.21
CA ALA A 24 -14.19 1.04 -8.47
C ALA A 24 -13.41 -0.15 -9.07
N GLY A 25 -12.42 0.10 -9.94
CA GLY A 25 -11.55 -0.94 -10.50
C GLY A 25 -10.39 -1.33 -9.58
N LEU A 26 -10.12 -0.51 -8.56
CA LEU A 26 -9.00 -0.67 -7.62
C LEU A 26 -9.48 -1.12 -6.24
N ALA A 27 -10.79 -1.20 -5.99
CA ALA A 27 -11.36 -1.52 -4.70
C ALA A 27 -10.83 -2.84 -4.13
N ALA A 28 -10.79 -3.90 -4.95
CA ALA A 28 -10.21 -5.18 -4.54
C ALA A 28 -8.70 -5.08 -4.26
N LEU A 29 -7.97 -4.28 -5.04
CA LEU A 29 -6.54 -4.06 -4.85
C LEU A 29 -6.28 -3.28 -3.55
N GLY A 30 -7.06 -2.23 -3.27
CA GLY A 30 -6.97 -1.42 -2.06
C GLY A 30 -7.37 -2.21 -0.81
N ALA A 31 -8.36 -3.09 -0.91
CA ALA A 31 -8.74 -4.00 0.17
C ALA A 31 -7.62 -4.99 0.49
N ILE A 32 -7.08 -5.69 -0.51
CA ILE A 32 -5.96 -6.61 -0.30
C ILE A 32 -4.73 -5.86 0.20
N PHE A 33 -4.39 -4.73 -0.40
CA PHE A 33 -3.28 -3.90 0.03
C PHE A 33 -3.39 -3.56 1.52
N GLY A 34 -4.52 -3.02 1.96
CA GLY A 34 -4.76 -2.62 3.35
C GLY A 34 -4.78 -3.79 4.33
N VAL A 35 -5.39 -4.92 3.96
CA VAL A 35 -5.46 -6.10 4.86
C VAL A 35 -4.07 -6.70 5.00
N THR A 36 -3.34 -6.81 3.90
CA THR A 36 -2.01 -7.42 3.89
C THR A 36 -1.03 -6.54 4.66
N THR A 37 -1.03 -5.22 4.46
CA THR A 37 -0.18 -4.30 5.25
C THR A 37 -0.48 -4.43 6.73
N CYS A 38 -1.76 -4.41 7.13
CA CYS A 38 -2.10 -4.51 8.55
C CYS A 38 -1.74 -5.88 9.15
N LEU A 39 -1.97 -6.95 8.40
CA LEU A 39 -1.61 -8.30 8.85
C LEU A 39 -0.08 -8.44 8.99
N THR A 40 0.68 -7.91 8.04
CA THR A 40 2.14 -7.94 8.11
C THR A 40 2.70 -7.10 9.25
N SER A 41 2.11 -5.94 9.56
CA SER A 41 2.53 -5.13 10.71
C SER A 41 2.23 -5.84 12.03
N GLN A 42 1.06 -6.48 12.15
CA GLN A 42 0.71 -7.27 13.34
C GLN A 42 1.60 -8.49 13.54
N ILE A 43 1.94 -9.21 12.45
CA ILE A 43 2.80 -10.41 12.54
C ILE A 43 4.26 -10.03 12.84
N ARG A 44 4.76 -8.92 12.28
CA ARG A 44 6.17 -8.51 12.44
C ARG A 44 6.40 -7.63 13.67
N GLY A 45 5.35 -7.06 14.27
CA GLY A 45 5.46 -6.12 15.38
C GLY A 45 6.21 -4.83 15.02
N THR A 46 6.39 -4.58 13.72
CA THR A 46 7.12 -3.44 13.16
C THR A 46 6.12 -2.60 12.39
N GLU A 47 5.76 -1.44 12.92
CA GLU A 47 4.66 -0.64 12.40
C GLU A 47 5.09 0.24 11.21
N ASP A 48 6.29 0.84 11.27
CA ASP A 48 6.74 1.85 10.30
C ASP A 48 7.68 1.33 9.18
N ASP A 49 7.73 0.01 8.98
CA ASP A 49 8.62 -0.57 7.97
C ASP A 49 8.07 -0.41 6.54
N PRO A 50 8.87 0.12 5.58
CA PRO A 50 8.49 0.18 4.16
C PRO A 50 8.33 -1.22 3.54
N LEU A 51 8.86 -2.26 4.19
CA LEU A 51 8.76 -3.65 3.78
C LEU A 51 7.32 -4.18 3.90
N ASN A 52 6.56 -3.75 4.90
CA ASN A 52 5.14 -4.13 5.04
C ASN A 52 4.30 -3.59 3.87
N TYR A 53 4.60 -2.36 3.47
CA TYR A 53 3.98 -1.69 2.31
C TYR A 53 4.36 -2.37 0.99
N PHE A 54 5.61 -2.83 0.87
CA PHE A 54 6.05 -3.63 -0.28
C PHE A 54 5.26 -4.94 -0.39
N ILE A 55 5.09 -5.67 0.72
CA ILE A 55 4.33 -6.94 0.73
C ILE A 55 2.86 -6.69 0.36
N GLY A 56 2.24 -5.63 0.89
CA GLY A 56 0.89 -5.23 0.52
C GLY A 56 0.76 -4.86 -0.97
N GLY A 57 1.74 -4.13 -1.51
CA GLY A 57 1.79 -3.77 -2.93
C GLY A 57 2.01 -4.99 -3.84
N CYS A 58 2.83 -5.95 -3.41
CA CYS A 58 3.02 -7.20 -4.13
C CYS A 58 1.78 -8.10 -4.11
N ALA A 59 1.10 -8.22 -2.97
CA ALA A 59 -0.12 -9.00 -2.85
C ALA A 59 -1.24 -8.44 -3.74
N SER A 60 -1.40 -7.12 -3.77
CA SER A 60 -2.36 -6.47 -4.68
C SER A 60 -1.93 -6.59 -6.16
N GLY A 61 -0.63 -6.45 -6.48
CA GLY A 61 -0.10 -6.68 -7.83
C GLY A 61 -0.32 -8.09 -8.37
N ILE A 62 -0.16 -9.11 -7.51
CA ILE A 62 -0.47 -10.50 -7.86
C ILE A 62 -1.98 -10.65 -8.14
N LEU A 63 -2.86 -10.03 -7.33
CA LEU A 63 -4.30 -10.05 -7.59
C LEU A 63 -4.63 -9.46 -8.97
N LEU A 64 -3.96 -8.38 -9.36
CA LEU A 64 -4.13 -7.80 -10.70
C LEU A 64 -3.69 -8.79 -11.80
N GLY A 65 -2.61 -9.54 -11.57
CA GLY A 65 -2.16 -10.63 -12.44
C GLY A 65 -3.19 -11.77 -12.55
N VAL A 66 -3.81 -12.16 -11.43
CA VAL A 66 -4.89 -13.16 -11.39
C VAL A 66 -6.09 -12.65 -12.19
N ARG A 67 -6.49 -11.39 -12.00
CA ARG A 67 -7.62 -10.77 -12.70
C ARG A 67 -7.42 -10.74 -14.22
N THR A 68 -6.17 -10.56 -14.65
CA THR A 68 -5.76 -10.47 -16.06
C THR A 68 -5.29 -11.81 -16.64
N HIS A 69 -5.33 -12.89 -15.85
CA HIS A 69 -4.89 -14.24 -16.23
C HIS A 69 -3.45 -14.28 -16.80
N SER A 70 -2.55 -13.43 -16.27
CA SER A 70 -1.19 -13.29 -16.76
C SER A 70 -0.18 -13.29 -15.63
N TYR A 71 0.71 -14.30 -15.64
CA TYR A 71 1.81 -14.41 -14.69
C TYR A 71 2.82 -13.27 -14.85
N MET A 72 3.10 -12.87 -16.09
CA MET A 72 4.02 -11.75 -16.39
C MET A 72 3.48 -10.43 -15.84
N THR A 73 2.18 -10.20 -15.98
CA THR A 73 1.52 -9.01 -15.43
C THR A 73 1.52 -9.04 -13.90
N GLY A 74 1.32 -10.20 -13.29
CA GLY A 74 1.40 -10.37 -11.84
C GLY A 74 2.78 -10.04 -11.25
N THR A 75 3.85 -10.59 -11.82
CA THR A 75 5.22 -10.35 -11.32
C THR A 75 5.65 -8.89 -11.53
N SER A 76 5.38 -8.32 -12.71
CA SER A 76 5.69 -6.92 -12.99
C SER A 76 4.87 -5.96 -12.13
N ALA A 77 3.58 -6.24 -11.93
CA ALA A 77 2.74 -5.45 -11.03
C ALA A 77 3.15 -5.59 -9.57
N CYS A 78 3.60 -6.75 -9.12
CA CYS A 78 4.10 -6.92 -7.76
C CYS A 78 5.33 -6.05 -7.52
N LEU A 79 6.33 -6.11 -8.40
CA LEU A 79 7.51 -5.24 -8.27
C LEU A 79 7.16 -3.76 -8.44
N GLY A 80 6.31 -3.42 -9.42
CA GLY A 80 5.90 -2.04 -9.68
C GLY A 80 5.11 -1.44 -8.51
N LEU A 81 3.99 -2.05 -8.12
CA LEU A 81 3.15 -1.55 -7.03
C LEU A 81 3.82 -1.72 -5.66
N GLY A 82 4.60 -2.78 -5.46
CA GLY A 82 5.38 -3.00 -4.24
C GLY A 82 6.43 -1.91 -4.03
N THR A 83 7.25 -1.61 -5.05
CA THR A 83 8.26 -0.54 -4.95
C THR A 83 7.61 0.82 -4.79
N LEU A 84 6.54 1.12 -5.53
CA LEU A 84 5.78 2.37 -5.36
C LEU A 84 5.22 2.50 -3.94
N ALA A 85 4.67 1.45 -3.36
CA ALA A 85 4.15 1.47 -1.99
C ALA A 85 5.26 1.64 -0.93
N ALA A 86 6.42 1.02 -1.14
CA ALA A 86 7.57 1.23 -0.26
C ALA A 86 8.08 2.68 -0.34
N LEU A 87 8.15 3.24 -1.55
CA LEU A 87 8.56 4.62 -1.78
C LEU A 87 7.57 5.63 -1.21
N THR A 88 6.26 5.37 -1.26
CA THR A 88 5.28 6.27 -0.64
C THR A 88 5.41 6.26 0.88
N LYS A 89 5.66 5.11 1.52
CA LYS A 89 5.93 5.07 2.96
C LYS A 89 7.24 5.78 3.31
N MET A 90 8.33 5.54 2.56
CA MET A 90 9.59 6.27 2.76
C MET A 90 9.41 7.78 2.58
N GLY A 91 8.66 8.21 1.56
CA GLY A 91 8.36 9.62 1.33
C GLY A 91 7.58 10.27 2.48
N THR A 92 6.68 9.53 3.14
CA THR A 92 5.98 10.04 4.33
C THR A 92 6.92 10.16 5.53
N ILE A 93 7.82 9.19 5.73
CA ILE A 93 8.79 9.21 6.85
C ILE A 93 9.84 10.32 6.64
N GLU A 94 10.35 10.48 5.43
CA GLU A 94 11.35 11.48 5.07
C GLU A 94 10.73 12.87 4.78
N GLY A 95 9.41 12.98 4.78
CA GLY A 95 8.68 14.23 4.55
C GLY A 95 8.81 14.77 3.11
N TRP A 96 8.97 13.88 2.13
CA TRP A 96 9.03 14.25 0.72
C TRP A 96 7.76 14.99 0.31
N ARG A 97 7.93 16.25 -0.11
CA ARG A 97 6.83 17.05 -0.63
C ARG A 97 6.68 16.81 -2.13
N LEU A 98 5.75 15.93 -2.50
CA LEU A 98 5.40 15.69 -3.90
C LEU A 98 4.78 16.92 -4.57
N SER A 99 4.11 17.76 -3.78
CA SER A 99 3.47 19.01 -4.19
C SER A 99 3.50 19.99 -3.02
N GLY A 100 3.98 21.20 -3.26
CA GLY A 100 4.05 22.28 -2.28
C GLY A 100 4.52 23.58 -2.93
N PRO A 101 4.26 24.75 -2.31
CA PRO A 101 4.77 26.02 -2.85
C PRO A 101 6.31 25.95 -2.92
N PRO A 102 6.91 26.43 -4.01
CA PRO A 102 8.36 26.44 -4.15
C PRO A 102 8.96 27.21 -2.98
N LYS A 103 9.96 26.63 -2.32
CA LYS A 103 10.76 27.36 -1.34
C LYS A 103 11.66 28.32 -2.13
N LEU A 104 11.31 29.61 -2.10
CA LEU A 104 12.20 30.71 -2.43
C LEU A 104 13.10 30.99 -1.21
#